data_AF-X1T0R8-F1
#
_entry.id   AF-X1T0R8-F1
#
_cell.length_a   1.000
_cell.length_b   1.000
_cell.length_c   1.000
_cell.angle_alpha   90.00
_cell.angle_beta   90.00
_cell.angle_gamma   90.00
#
_symmetry.space_group_name_H-M   'P 1'
#
loop_
_entity.id
_entity.type
_entity.pdbx_description
1 polymer ?
#
loop_
_entity_poly.entity_id
_entity_poly.type
_entity_poly.pdbx_seq_one_letter_code
_entity_poly.pdbx_strand_id
1 'polypeptide(L)'
;MPQLTFSQLLTANQLGYNPLAGWQFETVPYQYVNGAAVKLLVDATDVNTRMTVYSGSQTIQERSPISGNGVVGVIPVDEACPSVVFRAGPGDRLKLAIDEVAGGTPSVHGIVILEPL
;
A
#
# COMPACT_ATOMS: atom_id res chain seq x y z
N MET A 1 -7.52 -13.07 -9.25
CA MET A 1 -7.53 -11.71 -8.66
C MET A 1 -6.13 -11.13 -8.86
N PRO A 2 -5.97 -9.97 -9.50
CA PRO A 2 -4.68 -9.31 -9.62
C PRO A 2 -4.09 -8.99 -8.25
N GLN A 3 -2.80 -9.24 -8.10
CA GLN A 3 -2.07 -8.88 -6.90
C GLN A 3 -0.69 -8.33 -7.26
N LEU A 4 -0.16 -7.47 -6.40
CA LEU A 4 1.22 -7.01 -6.45
C LEU A 4 1.80 -7.13 -5.05
N THR A 5 2.91 -7.85 -4.95
CA THR A 5 3.78 -7.85 -3.77
C THR A 5 4.91 -6.87 -4.00
N PHE A 6 5.33 -6.18 -2.95
CA PHE A 6 6.48 -5.28 -3.00
C PHE A 6 7.33 -5.41 -1.75
N SER A 7 8.61 -5.11 -1.91
CA SER A 7 9.59 -5.10 -0.84
C SER A 7 10.69 -4.12 -1.25
N GLN A 8 10.85 -3.03 -0.51
CA GLN A 8 11.81 -1.98 -0.85
C GLN A 8 12.47 -1.41 0.40
N LEU A 9 13.78 -1.21 0.34
CA LEU A 9 14.52 -0.42 1.32
C LEU A 9 14.25 1.06 1.06
N LEU A 10 13.75 1.78 2.06
CA LEU A 10 13.64 3.22 2.01
C LEU A 10 14.99 3.89 2.29
N THR A 11 15.21 5.05 1.69
CA THR A 11 16.29 5.95 2.07
C THR A 11 15.90 6.83 3.26
N ALA A 12 16.90 7.39 3.93
CA ALA A 12 16.67 8.29 5.06
C ALA A 12 15.84 9.51 4.65
N ASN A 13 14.77 9.76 5.39
CA ASN A 13 13.75 10.79 5.18
C ASN A 13 13.08 10.70 3.79
N GLN A 14 12.96 9.50 3.24
CA GLN A 14 12.26 9.30 1.98
C GLN A 14 10.78 9.65 2.13
N LEU A 15 10.27 10.50 1.24
CA LEU A 15 8.86 10.89 1.22
C LEU A 15 8.17 10.38 -0.05
N GLY A 16 6.91 9.98 0.08
CA GLY A 16 6.03 9.69 -1.04
C GLY A 16 6.40 8.46 -1.86
N TYR A 17 7.06 7.47 -1.25
CA TYR A 17 7.32 6.20 -1.93
C TYR A 17 5.99 5.54 -2.34
N ASN A 18 5.82 5.27 -3.64
CA ASN A 18 4.66 4.61 -4.20
C ASN A 18 5.04 3.27 -4.86
N PRO A 19 4.87 2.13 -4.17
CA PRO A 19 5.15 0.82 -4.74
C PRO A 19 4.17 0.40 -5.85
N LEU A 20 3.02 1.07 -5.98
CA LEU A 20 2.03 0.77 -7.03
C LEU A 20 2.38 1.40 -8.38
N ALA A 21 3.37 2.31 -8.41
CA ALA A 21 3.74 3.03 -9.62
C ALA A 21 4.18 2.06 -10.72
N GLY A 22 3.50 2.09 -11.86
CA GLY A 22 3.80 1.23 -13.01
C GLY A 22 3.18 -0.16 -12.94
N TRP A 23 2.41 -0.48 -11.90
CA TRP A 23 1.60 -1.69 -11.88
C TRP A 23 0.45 -1.57 -12.88
N GLN A 24 0.14 -2.63 -13.62
CA GLN A 24 -0.93 -2.61 -14.63
C GLN A 24 -2.32 -2.32 -14.03
N PHE A 25 -2.51 -2.63 -12.75
CA PHE A 25 -3.73 -2.35 -11.98
C PHE A 25 -3.55 -1.19 -11.01
N GLU A 26 -2.54 -0.34 -11.22
CA GLU A 26 -2.44 0.97 -10.55
C GLU A 26 -3.70 1.80 -10.78
N THR A 27 -4.36 1.63 -11.93
CA THR A 27 -5.70 2.17 -12.19
C THR A 27 -6.68 1.02 -12.24
N VAL A 28 -7.80 1.14 -11.52
CA VAL A 28 -8.89 0.15 -11.55
C VAL A 28 -9.44 0.07 -12.98
N PRO A 29 -9.48 -1.11 -13.62
CA PRO A 29 -10.01 -1.24 -14.96
C PRO A 29 -11.47 -0.74 -15.06
N TYR A 30 -11.79 0.07 -16.07
CA TYR A 30 -13.16 0.51 -16.36
C TYR A 30 -14.15 -0.64 -16.60
N GLN A 31 -13.63 -1.83 -16.90
CA GLN A 31 -14.42 -3.05 -17.10
C GLN A 31 -15.05 -3.57 -15.80
N TYR A 32 -14.49 -3.19 -14.65
CA TYR A 32 -15.06 -3.54 -13.34
C TYR A 32 -16.16 -2.54 -13.03
N VAL A 33 -17.35 -2.77 -13.60
CA VAL A 33 -18.48 -1.81 -13.61
C VAL A 33 -18.90 -1.40 -12.18
N ASN A 34 -18.81 -2.30 -11.21
CA ASN A 34 -19.10 -2.00 -9.81
C ASN A 34 -17.85 -1.58 -9.00
N GLY A 35 -16.73 -1.31 -9.67
CA GLY A 35 -15.44 -1.05 -9.03
C GLY A 35 -14.75 -2.32 -8.55
N ALA A 36 -13.81 -2.16 -7.61
CA ALA A 36 -13.06 -3.26 -7.03
C ALA A 36 -12.98 -3.13 -5.51
N ALA A 37 -12.99 -4.25 -4.80
CA ALA A 37 -12.51 -4.33 -3.44
C ALA A 37 -10.99 -4.38 -3.46
N VAL A 38 -10.35 -3.46 -2.75
CA VAL A 38 -8.91 -3.39 -2.59
C VAL A 38 -8.59 -3.81 -1.16
N LYS A 39 -7.69 -4.76 -1.04
CA LYS A 39 -7.12 -5.20 0.23
C LYS A 39 -5.63 -4.93 0.21
N LEU A 40 -5.17 -4.24 1.24
CA LEU A 40 -3.79 -3.82 1.38
C LEU A 40 -3.25 -4.31 2.73
N LEU A 41 -2.10 -4.97 2.71
CA LEU A 41 -1.29 -5.26 3.89
C LEU A 41 0.08 -4.63 3.70
N VAL A 42 0.49 -3.80 4.64
CA VAL A 42 1.80 -3.12 4.60
C VAL A 42 2.41 -3.12 5.99
N ASP A 43 3.66 -3.54 6.07
CA ASP A 43 4.49 -3.42 7.26
C ASP A 43 5.86 -2.84 6.91
N ALA A 44 6.63 -2.55 7.94
CA ALA A 44 8.00 -2.11 7.83
C ALA A 44 8.84 -2.74 8.93
N THR A 45 10.15 -2.74 8.72
CA THR A 45 11.12 -3.16 9.74
C THR A 45 11.25 -2.17 10.89
N ASP A 46 10.64 -0.97 10.78
CA ASP A 46 10.66 0.05 11.82
C ASP A 46 9.27 0.64 12.10
N VAL A 47 9.16 1.39 13.20
CA VAL A 47 7.91 2.03 13.65
C VAL A 47 7.74 3.48 13.17
N ASN A 48 8.71 3.99 12.42
CA ASN A 48 8.80 5.39 12.00
C ASN A 48 8.28 5.62 10.59
N THR A 49 7.87 4.57 9.91
CA THR A 49 7.18 4.67 8.63
C THR A 49 5.72 5.09 8.83
N ARG A 50 5.25 5.91 7.89
CA ARG A 50 3.88 6.42 7.83
C ARG A 50 3.33 6.20 6.43
N MET A 51 2.05 5.88 6.32
CA MET A 51 1.40 5.63 5.04
C MET A 51 0.11 6.44 4.91
N THR A 52 -0.10 6.97 3.70
CA THR A 52 -1.36 7.56 3.26
C THR A 52 -1.86 6.76 2.05
N VAL A 53 -3.15 6.43 2.02
CA VAL A 53 -3.77 5.62 0.96
C VAL A 53 -4.78 6.47 0.19
N TYR A 54 -4.65 6.49 -1.13
CA TYR A 54 -5.52 7.22 -2.04
C TYR A 54 -6.19 6.29 -3.05
N SER A 55 -7.43 6.62 -3.39
CA SER A 55 -8.18 6.04 -4.49
C SER A 55 -8.83 7.16 -5.30
N GLY A 56 -8.32 7.41 -6.51
CA GLY A 56 -8.76 8.53 -7.33
C GLY A 56 -8.55 9.87 -6.62
N SER A 57 -9.65 10.56 -6.31
CA SER A 57 -9.65 11.84 -5.56
C SER A 57 -9.87 11.68 -4.06
N GLN A 58 -10.11 10.45 -3.57
CA GLN A 58 -10.44 10.19 -2.18
C GLN A 58 -9.19 9.79 -1.39
N THR A 59 -9.06 10.34 -0.19
CA THR A 59 -8.13 9.84 0.83
C THR A 59 -8.84 8.76 1.63
N ILE A 60 -8.39 7.51 1.49
CA ILE A 60 -8.96 6.36 2.18
C ILE A 60 -8.43 6.27 3.61
N GLN A 61 -7.13 6.50 3.75
CA GLN A 61 -6.45 6.52 5.03
C GLN A 61 -5.51 7.71 5.06
N GLU A 62 -5.76 8.61 6.03
CA GLU A 62 -4.86 9.72 6.35
C GLU A 62 -3.51 9.20 6.85
N ARG A 63 -2.49 10.05 6.76
CA ARG A 63 -1.11 9.72 7.13
C ARG A 63 -1.03 9.09 8.52
N SER A 64 -0.81 7.79 8.57
CA SER A 64 -0.86 7.00 9.82
C SER A 64 0.32 6.05 9.95
N PRO A 65 0.72 5.66 11.17
CA PRO A 65 1.72 4.60 11.39
C PRO A 65 1.38 3.31 10.66
N ILE A 66 2.40 2.66 10.08
CA ILE A 66 2.31 1.27 9.64
C ILE A 66 2.98 0.34 10.65
N SER A 67 2.66 -0.95 10.60
CA SER A 67 3.18 -1.94 11.55
C SER A 67 4.70 -2.06 11.43
N GLY A 68 5.43 -1.96 12.55
CA GLY A 68 6.89 -1.93 12.57
C GLY A 68 7.60 -3.24 12.91
N ASN A 69 6.94 -4.38 12.67
CA ASN A 69 7.46 -5.71 12.99
C ASN A 69 7.80 -6.55 11.74
N GLY A 70 7.91 -5.89 10.59
CA GLY A 70 8.22 -6.55 9.33
C GLY A 70 9.63 -7.13 9.32
N VAL A 71 9.81 -8.22 8.58
CA VAL A 71 11.11 -8.86 8.35
C VAL A 71 11.49 -8.63 6.89
N VAL A 72 12.75 -8.25 6.65
CA VAL A 72 13.24 -7.97 5.30
C VAL A 72 12.96 -9.14 4.36
N GLY A 73 12.19 -8.88 3.30
CA GLY A 73 11.85 -9.86 2.26
C GLY A 73 10.68 -10.78 2.61
N VAL A 74 10.06 -10.61 3.78
CA VAL A 74 8.86 -11.34 4.18
C VAL A 74 7.63 -10.51 3.84
N ILE A 75 6.70 -11.09 3.09
CA ILE A 75 5.43 -10.44 2.76
C ILE A 75 4.47 -10.59 3.95
N PRO A 76 3.82 -9.51 4.40
CA PRO A 76 2.87 -9.57 5.51
C PRO A 76 1.65 -10.42 5.16
N VAL A 77 1.13 -11.10 6.18
CA VAL A 77 -0.11 -11.90 6.14
C VAL A 77 -1.15 -11.28 7.09
N ASP A 78 -2.43 -11.56 6.85
CA ASP A 78 -3.55 -10.91 7.58
C ASP A 78 -3.49 -11.15 9.09
N GLU A 79 -2.98 -12.30 9.53
CA GLU A 79 -2.90 -12.64 10.95
C GLU A 79 -1.83 -11.84 11.68
N ALA A 80 -0.83 -11.32 10.96
CA ALA A 80 0.32 -10.62 11.52
C ALA A 80 0.29 -9.10 11.29
N CYS A 81 -0.50 -8.63 10.31
CA CYS A 81 -0.55 -7.23 9.90
C CYS A 81 -2.01 -6.78 9.69
N PRO A 82 -2.44 -5.65 10.28
CA PRO A 82 -3.78 -5.13 10.05
C PRO A 82 -3.98 -4.79 8.57
N SER A 83 -5.03 -5.34 7.97
CA SER A 83 -5.38 -5.04 6.58
C SER A 83 -6.22 -3.78 6.45
N VAL A 84 -5.93 -3.00 5.42
CA VAL A 84 -6.74 -1.86 4.98
C VAL A 84 -7.59 -2.34 3.82
N VAL A 85 -8.91 -2.34 4.02
CA VAL A 85 -9.88 -2.82 3.03
C VAL A 85 -10.81 -1.68 2.65
N PHE A 86 -10.95 -1.42 1.35
CA PHE A 86 -11.80 -0.35 0.83
C PHE A 86 -12.33 -0.68 -0.56
N ARG A 87 -13.34 0.06 -1.00
CA ARG A 87 -13.87 -0.01 -2.37
C ARG A 87 -13.26 1.10 -3.21
N ALA A 88 -12.72 0.74 -4.36
CA ALA A 88 -12.24 1.66 -5.38
C ALA A 88 -13.21 1.70 -6.56
N GLY A 89 -13.49 2.89 -7.10
CA GLY A 89 -14.34 3.06 -8.27
C GLY A 89 -13.67 2.63 -9.58
N PRO A 90 -14.45 2.38 -10.64
CA PRO A 90 -13.89 2.12 -11.97
C PRO A 90 -13.10 3.34 -12.46
N GLY A 91 -11.86 3.14 -12.91
CA GLY A 91 -10.98 4.22 -13.36
C GLY A 91 -10.23 4.96 -12.25
N ASP A 92 -10.45 4.61 -10.97
CA ASP A 92 -9.70 5.23 -9.87
C ASP A 92 -8.23 4.80 -9.90
N ARG A 93 -7.33 5.78 -9.74
CA ARG A 93 -5.90 5.50 -9.55
C ARG A 93 -5.63 5.22 -8.08
N LEU A 94 -5.04 4.06 -7.81
CA LEU A 94 -4.57 3.66 -6.50
C LEU A 94 -3.17 4.23 -6.28
N LYS A 95 -2.97 4.90 -5.16
CA LYS A 95 -1.66 5.42 -4.78
C LYS A 95 -1.42 5.21 -3.31
N LEU A 96 -0.21 4.75 -3.01
CA LEU A 96 0.33 4.71 -1.65
C LEU A 96 1.40 5.79 -1.57
N ALA A 97 1.37 6.58 -0.49
CA ALA A 97 2.44 7.48 -0.14
C ALA A 97 3.02 7.01 1.18
N ILE A 98 4.17 6.35 1.10
CA ILE A 98 4.90 5.84 2.27
C ILE A 98 6.07 6.78 2.53
N ASP A 99 6.15 7.23 3.78
CA ASP A 99 7.15 8.17 4.26
C ASP A 99 7.96 7.55 5.39
N GLU A 100 9.27 7.79 5.38
CA GLU A 100 10.17 7.60 6.51
C GLU A 100 10.35 8.95 7.24
N VAL A 101 10.19 8.97 8.56
CA VAL A 101 10.10 10.25 9.33
C VAL A 101 11.17 10.44 10.41
N ALA A 102 12.10 9.49 10.58
CA ALA A 102 13.10 9.46 11.64
C ALA A 102 14.55 9.37 11.14
N GLY A 103 14.78 9.49 9.82
CA GLY A 103 16.11 9.39 9.22
C GLY A 103 16.67 7.97 9.17
N GLY A 104 15.83 6.95 9.35
CA GLY A 104 16.19 5.54 9.22
C GLY A 104 16.21 5.05 7.77
N THR A 105 16.63 3.81 7.57
CA THR A 105 16.53 3.12 6.26
C THR A 105 15.74 1.82 6.39
N PRO A 106 14.45 1.89 6.81
CA PRO A 106 13.65 0.69 6.98
C PRO A 106 13.33 0.04 5.65
N SER A 107 13.11 -1.28 5.68
CA SER A 107 12.47 -1.97 4.57
C SER A 107 10.97 -1.95 4.76
N VAL A 108 10.23 -1.67 3.69
CA VAL A 108 8.77 -1.69 3.65
C VAL A 108 8.32 -2.82 2.75
N HIS A 109 7.43 -3.65 3.26
CA HIS A 109 6.89 -4.81 2.56
C HIS A 109 5.38 -4.72 2.50
N GLY A 110 4.81 -5.32 1.48
CA GLY A 110 3.37 -5.34 1.38
C GLY A 110 2.85 -6.14 0.22
N ILE A 111 1.54 -6.30 0.26
CA ILE A 111 0.75 -6.90 -0.80
C ILE A 111 -0.51 -6.06 -0.99
N VAL A 112 -0.83 -5.79 -2.25
CA VAL A 112 -2.13 -5.30 -2.66
C VAL A 112 -2.83 -6.38 -3.45
N ILE A 113 -4.09 -6.64 -3.10
CA ILE A 113 -4.97 -7.57 -3.79
C ILE A 113 -6.17 -6.76 -4.27
N LEU A 114 -6.53 -6.96 -5.53
CA LEU A 114 -7.63 -6.28 -6.16
C LEU A 114 -8.65 -7.31 -6.65
N GLU A 115 -9.88 -7.17 -6.17
CA GLU A 115 -10.98 -8.09 -6.46
C GLU A 115 -12.12 -7.33 -7.15
N PRO A 116 -12.57 -7.76 -8.34
CA PRO A 116 -13.71 -7.11 -9.01
C PRO A 116 -15.00 -7.31 -8.18
N LEU A 117 -15.84 -6.28 -8.16
CA LEU A 117 -17.18 -6.27 -7.52
C LEU A 117 -18.31 -6.46 -8.54
#